data_AF-A0A1F1I757-F1
#
_entry.id   AF-A0A1F1I757-F1
#
_cell.length_a   1.000
_cell.length_b   1.000
_cell.length_c   1.000
_cell.angle_alpha   90.00
_cell.angle_beta   90.00
_cell.angle_gamma   90.00
#
_symmetry.space_group_name_H-M   'P 1'
#
loop_
_entity.id
_entity.type
_entity.pdbx_description
1 polymer ?
#
loop_
_entity_poly.entity_id
_entity_poly.type
_entity_poly.pdbx_seq_one_letter_code
_entity_poly.pdbx_strand_id
1 'polypeptide(L)'
;MQIRDLNDLRADLLGREAVEATARRPVANIVATVLLFLWPIGVVGGILMMVLGRNEPTLPATGAVMIGVGVLLLAVALLLRRHARTAPWHVWRLDPQGITVAGVGPLPWEYVGPPERRLVRSAYSDGQELGWCLPLTQEGIAWMQTLDDGCRQVFDPSLRPRLMVIGRRRPQVVRLMPMRDADMGDWVAVVGEAWERFGGR
;
A
#
# COMPACT_ATOMS: atom_id res chain seq x y z
N MET A 1 17.15 -9.31 4.55
CA MET A 1 16.37 -9.43 3.31
C MET A 1 16.78 -8.27 2.42
N GLN A 2 17.64 -8.55 1.45
CA GLN A 2 18.34 -7.55 0.64
C GLN A 2 17.43 -7.12 -0.51
N ILE A 3 17.33 -5.82 -0.76
CA ILE A 3 16.54 -5.25 -1.85
C ILE A 3 17.34 -5.49 -3.13
N ARG A 4 16.81 -6.27 -4.08
CA ARG A 4 17.48 -6.62 -5.34
C ARG A 4 17.10 -5.63 -6.45
N ASP A 5 18.06 -5.36 -7.34
CA ASP A 5 17.88 -4.52 -8.52
C ASP A 5 16.94 -5.19 -9.53
N LEU A 6 16.25 -4.41 -10.37
CA LEU A 6 15.29 -4.92 -11.36
C LEU A 6 15.96 -5.83 -12.40
N ASN A 7 17.22 -5.54 -12.73
CA ASN A 7 18.03 -6.40 -13.60
C ASN A 7 18.30 -7.78 -12.98
N ASP A 8 18.47 -7.85 -11.66
CA ASP A 8 18.63 -9.11 -10.93
C ASP A 8 17.32 -9.90 -10.95
N LEU A 9 16.16 -9.23 -10.77
CA LEU A 9 14.85 -9.88 -10.84
C LEU A 9 14.59 -10.49 -12.21
N ARG A 10 14.96 -9.79 -13.28
CA ARG A 10 14.83 -10.29 -14.65
C ARG A 10 15.81 -11.44 -14.92
N ALA A 11 17.04 -11.35 -14.43
CA ALA A 11 18.01 -12.44 -14.52
C ALA A 11 17.54 -13.68 -13.73
N ASP A 12 16.94 -13.51 -12.56
CA ASP A 12 16.38 -14.58 -11.73
C ASP A 12 15.16 -15.23 -12.42
N LEU A 13 14.25 -14.44 -13.02
CA LEU A 13 13.17 -14.95 -13.89
C LEU A 13 13.72 -15.83 -15.01
N LEU A 14 14.82 -15.39 -15.63
CA LEU A 14 15.47 -16.13 -16.68
C LEU A 14 16.15 -17.40 -16.13
N GLY A 15 16.66 -17.35 -14.91
CA GLY A 15 17.48 -18.36 -14.22
C GLY A 15 16.75 -19.54 -13.57
N ARG A 16 15.42 -19.47 -13.35
CA ARG A 16 14.49 -20.53 -12.84
C ARG A 16 14.03 -20.42 -11.38
N GLU A 17 14.54 -19.51 -10.57
CA GLU A 17 14.13 -19.41 -9.16
C GLU A 17 13.17 -18.24 -8.93
N ALA A 18 12.15 -18.49 -8.11
CA ALA A 18 11.12 -17.55 -7.68
C ALA A 18 11.60 -16.10 -7.53
N VAL A 19 10.82 -15.16 -8.06
CA VAL A 19 11.17 -13.73 -7.95
C VAL A 19 10.44 -13.14 -6.78
N GLU A 20 11.17 -12.73 -5.74
CA GLU A 20 10.60 -11.97 -4.63
C GLU A 20 10.87 -10.49 -4.80
N ALA A 21 9.82 -9.67 -4.72
CA ALA A 21 10.02 -8.23 -4.66
C ALA A 21 8.99 -7.51 -3.79
N THR A 22 9.41 -6.38 -3.23
CA THR A 22 8.73 -5.71 -2.12
C THR A 22 8.09 -4.41 -2.59
N ALA A 23 6.82 -4.17 -2.24
CA ALA A 23 6.15 -2.91 -2.56
C ALA A 23 6.76 -1.68 -1.84
N ARG A 24 6.66 -0.50 -2.47
CA ARG A 24 7.21 0.76 -1.93
C ARG A 24 6.45 1.19 -0.67
N ARG A 25 7.17 1.78 0.30
CA ARG A 25 6.57 2.32 1.53
C ARG A 25 5.54 3.41 1.19
N PRO A 26 4.36 3.44 1.84
CA PRO A 26 3.43 4.54 1.65
C PRO A 26 4.05 5.84 2.16
N VAL A 27 3.90 6.92 1.39
CA VAL A 27 4.32 8.31 1.72
C VAL A 27 3.90 8.72 3.13
N ALA A 28 2.81 8.12 3.64
CA ALA A 28 2.34 8.24 5.02
C ALA A 28 3.42 8.04 6.10
N ASN A 29 4.42 7.16 5.89
CA ASN A 29 5.51 6.97 6.86
C ASN A 29 6.46 8.17 6.91
N ILE A 30 6.74 8.81 5.77
CA ILE A 30 7.57 10.02 5.70
C ILE A 30 6.82 11.17 6.38
N VAL A 31 5.54 11.36 6.01
CA VAL A 31 4.68 12.40 6.60
C VAL A 31 4.55 12.22 8.12
N ALA A 32 4.31 10.99 8.60
CA ALA A 32 4.22 10.70 10.03
C ALA A 32 5.54 11.00 10.77
N THR A 33 6.69 10.77 10.13
CA THR A 33 8.00 11.06 10.72
C THR A 33 8.22 12.57 10.84
N VAL A 34 7.90 13.34 9.79
CA VAL A 34 7.99 14.81 9.82
C VAL A 34 7.08 15.41 10.89
N LEU A 35 5.82 14.94 10.99
CA LEU A 35 4.89 15.41 12.02
C LEU A 35 5.37 15.07 13.45
N LEU A 36 6.00 13.90 13.64
CA LEU A 36 6.63 13.51 14.91
C LEU A 36 7.85 14.37 15.28
N PHE A 37 8.49 15.03 14.31
CA PHE A 37 9.56 16.00 14.58
C PHE A 37 9.03 17.40 14.86
N LEU A 38 7.87 17.77 14.30
CA LEU A 38 7.28 19.10 14.47
C LEU A 38 6.48 19.27 15.78
N TRP A 39 5.84 18.20 16.29
CA TRP A 39 5.02 18.32 17.50
C TRP A 39 5.73 18.89 18.75
N PRO A 40 7.00 18.57 19.06
CA PRO A 40 7.63 19.08 20.28
C PRO A 40 7.91 20.58 20.16
N ILE A 41 8.06 21.13 18.95
CA ILE A 41 8.21 22.58 18.74
C ILE A 41 6.94 23.32 19.19
N GLY A 42 5.77 22.79 18.83
CA GLY A 42 4.48 23.36 19.25
C GLY A 42 4.27 23.28 20.76
N VAL A 43 4.56 22.13 21.36
CA VAL A 43 4.34 21.92 22.81
C VAL A 43 5.36 22.68 23.66
N VAL A 44 6.66 22.56 23.37
CA VAL A 44 7.71 23.27 24.11
C VAL A 44 7.58 24.77 23.93
N GLY A 45 7.35 25.24 22.69
CA GLY A 45 7.15 26.66 22.40
C GLY A 45 5.93 27.23 23.13
N GLY A 46 4.81 26.50 23.15
CA GLY A 46 3.61 26.94 23.85
C GLY A 46 3.75 26.94 25.38
N ILE A 47 4.44 25.97 25.96
CA ILE A 47 4.78 25.96 27.39
C ILE A 47 5.67 27.17 27.73
N LEU A 48 6.69 27.45 26.91
CA LEU A 48 7.58 28.58 27.11
C LEU A 48 6.81 29.91 27.08
N MET A 49 5.88 30.07 26.12
CA MET A 49 5.02 31.26 26.04
C MET A 49 4.08 31.40 27.25
N MET A 50 3.55 30.31 27.79
CA MET A 50 2.75 30.35 29.03
C MET A 50 3.57 30.76 30.25
N VAL A 51 4.83 30.32 30.34
CA VAL A 51 5.71 30.62 31.48
C VAL A 51 6.24 32.05 31.42
N LEU A 52 6.69 32.49 30.24
CA LEU A 52 7.26 33.83 30.03
C LEU A 52 6.18 34.91 29.91
N GLY A 53 5.00 34.56 29.40
CA GLY A 53 3.90 35.47 29.11
C GLY A 53 3.04 35.87 30.30
N ARG A 54 3.45 35.62 31.54
CA ARG A 54 2.62 35.91 32.73
C ARG A 54 2.19 37.37 32.86
N ASN A 55 2.96 38.29 32.30
CA ASN A 55 2.72 39.73 32.36
C ASN A 55 1.97 40.28 31.14
N GLU A 56 1.80 39.48 30.07
CA GLU A 56 1.07 39.84 28.86
C GLU A 56 -0.03 38.83 28.60
N PRO A 57 -1.32 39.19 28.76
CA PRO A 57 -2.43 38.23 28.70
C PRO A 57 -2.60 37.54 27.34
N THR A 58 -2.00 38.08 26.27
CA THR A 58 -2.03 37.52 24.92
C THR A 58 -1.11 36.31 24.77
N LEU A 59 0.05 36.29 25.43
CA LEU A 59 1.06 35.22 25.29
C LEU A 59 0.60 33.86 25.86
N PRO A 60 -0.07 33.77 27.03
CA PRO A 60 -0.64 32.52 27.53
C PRO A 60 -1.73 31.95 26.60
N ALA A 61 -2.54 32.82 26.00
CA ALA A 61 -3.57 32.41 25.05
C ALA A 61 -2.94 31.82 23.77
N THR A 62 -1.92 32.48 23.20
CA THR A 62 -1.14 31.94 22.08
C THR A 62 -0.43 30.64 22.45
N GLY A 63 0.12 30.55 23.66
CA GLY A 63 0.75 29.35 24.18
C GLY A 63 -0.21 28.16 24.26
N ALA A 64 -1.44 28.38 24.75
CA ALA A 64 -2.49 27.35 24.79
C ALA A 64 -2.82 26.81 23.40
N VAL A 65 -2.94 27.71 22.41
CA VAL A 65 -3.20 27.32 21.01
C VAL A 65 -2.04 26.52 20.43
N MET A 66 -0.79 26.95 20.66
CA MET A 66 0.40 26.20 20.19
C MET A 66 0.49 24.79 20.79
N ILE A 67 0.19 24.64 22.08
CA ILE A 67 0.12 23.32 22.73
C ILE A 67 -0.97 22.47 22.07
N GLY A 68 -2.16 23.03 21.85
CA GLY A 68 -3.27 22.34 21.19
C GLY A 68 -2.90 21.84 19.79
N VAL A 69 -2.25 22.68 18.99
CA VAL A 69 -1.74 22.29 17.66
C VAL A 69 -0.68 21.20 17.77
N GLY A 70 0.26 21.30 18.71
CA GLY A 70 1.29 20.28 18.95
C GLY A 70 0.70 18.91 19.28
N VAL A 71 -0.27 18.87 20.19
CA VAL A 71 -0.97 17.62 20.56
C VAL A 71 -1.76 17.05 19.38
N LEU A 72 -2.41 17.91 18.58
CA LEU A 72 -3.13 17.47 17.38
C LEU A 72 -2.18 16.85 16.35
N LEU A 73 -1.03 17.49 16.08
CA LEU A 73 -0.01 16.95 15.18
C LEU A 73 0.50 15.58 15.64
N LEU A 74 0.75 15.43 16.95
CA LEU A 74 1.14 14.14 17.53
C LEU A 74 0.06 13.08 17.32
N ALA A 75 -1.21 13.40 17.60
CA ALA A 75 -2.32 12.48 17.40
C ALA A 75 -2.44 12.04 15.93
N VAL A 76 -2.37 12.98 14.99
CA VAL A 76 -2.38 12.69 13.54
C VAL A 76 -1.18 11.83 13.14
N ALA A 77 0.02 12.13 13.64
CA ALA A 77 1.22 11.35 13.33
C ALA A 77 1.14 9.91 13.85
N LEU A 78 0.62 9.71 15.07
CA LEU A 78 0.40 8.39 15.64
C LEU A 78 -0.68 7.60 14.88
N LEU A 79 -1.76 8.26 14.46
CA LEU A 79 -2.79 7.65 13.62
C LEU A 79 -2.21 7.23 12.26
N LEU A 80 -1.48 8.12 11.58
CA LEU A 80 -0.81 7.81 10.31
C LEU A 80 0.20 6.67 10.47
N ARG A 81 0.99 6.67 11.53
CA ARG A 81 1.97 5.61 11.81
C ARG A 81 1.31 4.27 12.12
N ARG A 82 0.21 4.27 12.87
CA ARG A 82 -0.60 3.08 13.12
C ARG A 82 -1.17 2.54 11.80
N HIS A 83 -1.73 3.41 10.97
CA HIS A 83 -2.30 3.03 9.67
C HIS A 83 -1.23 2.50 8.69
N ALA A 84 -0.06 3.13 8.68
CA ALA A 84 1.06 2.72 7.84
C ALA A 84 1.70 1.40 8.29
N ARG A 85 1.68 1.09 9.60
CA ARG A 85 2.12 -0.22 10.14
C ARG A 85 1.14 -1.35 9.83
N THR A 86 -0.15 -1.06 9.74
CA THR A 86 -1.19 -2.06 9.40
C THR A 86 -1.37 -2.24 7.90
N ALA A 87 -0.77 -1.38 7.07
CA ALA A 87 -0.73 -1.61 5.63
C ALA A 87 0.17 -2.82 5.37
N PRO A 88 -0.36 -3.93 4.82
CA PRO A 88 0.43 -5.13 4.59
C PRO A 88 1.65 -4.78 3.72
N TRP A 89 2.82 -5.31 4.06
CA TRP A 89 3.95 -5.30 3.15
C TRP A 89 3.61 -6.28 2.04
N HIS A 90 3.30 -5.78 0.85
CA HIS A 90 2.98 -6.65 -0.27
C HIS A 90 4.32 -7.14 -0.83
N VAL A 91 4.81 -8.25 -0.29
CA VAL A 91 5.88 -9.04 -0.92
C VAL A 91 5.23 -9.83 -2.02
N TRP A 92 5.59 -9.53 -3.26
CA TRP A 92 5.15 -10.28 -4.43
C TRP A 92 6.17 -11.36 -4.69
N ARG A 93 5.67 -12.57 -4.91
CA ARG A 93 6.46 -13.70 -5.35
C ARG A 93 5.87 -14.24 -6.64
N LEU A 94 6.66 -14.20 -7.72
CA LEU A 94 6.29 -14.75 -9.02
C LEU A 94 6.97 -16.12 -9.16
N ASP A 95 6.17 -17.18 -9.14
CA ASP A 95 6.62 -18.57 -9.29
C ASP A 95 6.03 -19.19 -10.57
N PRO A 96 6.60 -20.27 -11.10
CA PRO A 96 5.99 -21.01 -12.21
C PRO A 96 4.56 -21.51 -11.90
N GLN A 97 4.26 -21.76 -10.62
CA GLN A 97 2.94 -22.22 -10.16
C GLN A 97 1.91 -21.09 -10.10
N GLY A 98 2.33 -19.81 -10.04
CA GLY A 98 1.42 -18.69 -9.89
C GLY A 98 2.03 -17.49 -9.17
N ILE A 99 1.14 -16.59 -8.76
CA ILE A 99 1.46 -15.34 -8.07
C ILE A 99 1.12 -15.49 -6.59
N THR A 100 2.07 -15.23 -5.71
CA THR A 100 1.82 -15.12 -4.27
C THR A 100 2.03 -13.68 -3.84
N VAL A 101 1.08 -13.10 -3.11
CA VAL A 101 1.17 -11.71 -2.62
C VAL A 101 1.04 -11.72 -1.11
N ALA A 102 2.01 -11.13 -0.40
CA ALA A 102 2.09 -11.10 1.06
C ALA A 102 1.88 -12.46 1.75
N GLY A 103 2.34 -13.55 1.11
CA GLY A 103 2.16 -14.93 1.60
C GLY A 103 0.79 -15.54 1.29
N VAL A 104 -0.11 -14.83 0.60
CA VAL A 104 -1.40 -15.33 0.12
C VAL A 104 -1.24 -15.81 -1.32
N GLY A 105 -1.48 -17.09 -1.56
CA GLY A 105 -1.28 -17.74 -2.86
C GLY A 105 -0.85 -19.21 -2.73
N PRO A 106 -0.38 -19.84 -3.82
CA PRO A 106 -0.21 -19.25 -5.16
C PRO A 106 -1.54 -19.09 -5.90
N LEU A 107 -1.74 -17.95 -6.56
CA LEU A 107 -2.80 -17.74 -7.55
C LEU A 107 -2.29 -18.22 -8.92
N PRO A 108 -2.85 -19.31 -9.49
CA PRO A 108 -2.39 -19.87 -10.75
C PRO A 108 -2.41 -18.86 -11.90
N TRP A 109 -1.44 -18.94 -12.80
CA TRP A 109 -1.37 -18.06 -13.96
C TRP A 109 -2.57 -18.20 -14.90
N GLU A 110 -3.18 -19.38 -14.97
CA GLU A 110 -4.40 -19.64 -15.74
C GLU A 110 -5.64 -18.89 -15.19
N TYR A 111 -5.57 -18.38 -13.96
CA TYR A 111 -6.68 -17.65 -13.32
C TYR A 111 -6.59 -16.13 -13.54
N VAL A 112 -5.53 -15.68 -14.22
CA VAL A 112 -5.27 -14.27 -14.53
C VAL A 112 -4.96 -14.07 -16.00
N GLY A 113 -5.48 -12.99 -16.58
CA GLY A 113 -5.09 -12.54 -17.91
C GLY A 113 -3.83 -11.67 -17.88
N PRO A 114 -3.38 -11.20 -19.06
CA PRO A 114 -2.18 -10.40 -19.19
C PRO A 114 -2.31 -9.05 -18.47
N PRO A 115 -1.20 -8.43 -18.03
CA PRO A 115 -1.22 -7.10 -17.43
C PRO A 115 -1.84 -6.06 -18.37
N GLU A 116 -2.81 -5.29 -17.87
CA GLU A 116 -3.46 -4.24 -18.63
C GLU A 116 -3.80 -3.03 -17.74
N ARG A 117 -3.99 -1.86 -18.35
CA ARG A 117 -4.53 -0.68 -17.66
C ARG A 117 -6.04 -0.71 -17.70
N ARG A 118 -6.68 -0.76 -16.54
CA ARG A 118 -8.14 -0.65 -16.42
C ARG A 118 -8.55 0.39 -15.41
N LEU A 119 -9.74 0.96 -15.63
CA LEU A 119 -10.43 1.74 -14.61
C LEU A 119 -10.92 0.78 -13.53
N VAL A 120 -10.26 0.85 -12.38
CA VAL A 120 -10.52 0.01 -11.21
C VAL A 120 -10.91 0.90 -10.04
N ARG A 121 -11.61 0.37 -9.05
CA ARG A 121 -11.96 1.19 -7.88
C ARG A 121 -10.71 1.61 -7.13
N SER A 122 -10.69 2.86 -6.67
CA SER A 122 -9.56 3.34 -5.88
C SER A 122 -9.48 2.59 -4.56
N ALA A 123 -8.25 2.22 -4.19
CA ALA A 123 -7.97 1.65 -2.87
C ALA A 123 -8.19 2.69 -1.75
N TYR A 124 -8.13 3.99 -2.07
CA TYR A 124 -8.10 5.08 -1.10
C TYR A 124 -9.30 6.01 -1.19
N SER A 125 -10.07 5.99 -2.29
CA SER A 125 -11.23 6.85 -2.48
C SER A 125 -12.48 6.09 -2.97
N ASP A 126 -13.65 6.74 -2.92
CA ASP A 126 -14.90 6.22 -3.46
C ASP A 126 -14.99 6.22 -5.00
N GLY A 127 -13.99 6.79 -5.66
CA GLY A 127 -13.91 6.86 -7.13
C GLY A 127 -13.32 5.63 -7.80
N GLN A 128 -13.22 5.74 -9.13
CA GLN A 128 -12.38 4.89 -9.95
C GLN A 128 -11.05 5.56 -10.22
N GLU A 129 -10.00 4.77 -10.40
CA GLU A 129 -8.70 5.22 -10.84
C GLU A 129 -8.16 4.28 -11.92
N LEU A 130 -7.40 4.85 -12.86
CA LEU A 130 -6.74 4.06 -13.88
C LEU A 130 -5.51 3.40 -13.25
N GLY A 131 -5.51 2.08 -13.15
CA GLY A 131 -4.44 1.30 -12.54
C GLY A 131 -3.99 0.14 -13.42
N TRP A 132 -2.76 -0.30 -13.23
CA TRP A 132 -2.27 -1.55 -13.79
C TRP A 132 -2.79 -2.74 -12.96
N CYS A 133 -3.30 -3.74 -13.65
CA CYS A 133 -3.83 -4.93 -13.01
C CYS A 133 -3.75 -6.15 -13.91
N LEU A 134 -3.87 -7.32 -13.30
CA LEU A 134 -4.12 -8.58 -13.98
C LEU A 134 -5.63 -8.86 -13.87
N PRO A 135 -6.38 -8.92 -14.98
CA PRO A 135 -7.79 -9.27 -14.93
C PRO A 135 -7.93 -10.73 -14.45
N LEU A 136 -8.92 -11.01 -13.61
CA LEU A 136 -9.21 -12.40 -13.23
C LEU A 136 -10.09 -13.06 -14.29
N THR A 137 -9.82 -14.34 -14.57
CA THR A 137 -10.75 -15.19 -15.33
C THR A 137 -11.96 -15.55 -14.48
N GLN A 138 -12.96 -16.24 -15.05
CA GLN A 138 -14.11 -16.69 -14.26
C GLN A 138 -13.70 -17.68 -13.17
N GLU A 139 -12.75 -18.56 -13.47
CA GLU A 139 -12.14 -19.51 -12.54
C GLU A 139 -11.37 -18.76 -11.44
N GLY A 140 -10.61 -17.73 -11.81
CA GLY A 140 -9.90 -16.89 -10.83
C GLY A 140 -10.83 -16.13 -9.89
N ILE A 141 -11.96 -15.62 -10.41
CA ILE A 141 -13.00 -14.98 -9.59
C ILE A 141 -13.61 -15.99 -8.63
N ALA A 142 -13.93 -17.20 -9.09
CA ALA A 142 -14.49 -18.27 -8.26
C ALA A 142 -13.50 -18.69 -7.16
N TRP A 143 -12.24 -18.90 -7.51
CA TRP A 143 -11.17 -19.23 -6.57
C TRP A 143 -11.01 -18.13 -5.51
N MET A 144 -10.92 -16.86 -5.91
CA MET A 144 -10.78 -15.76 -4.95
C MET A 144 -11.97 -15.65 -4.00
N GLN A 145 -13.19 -15.99 -4.43
CA GLN A 145 -14.36 -15.96 -3.56
C GLN A 145 -14.31 -17.03 -2.45
N THR A 146 -13.50 -18.07 -2.60
CA THR A 146 -13.25 -19.06 -1.54
C THR A 146 -12.35 -18.53 -0.43
N LEU A 147 -11.59 -17.45 -0.69
CA LEU A 147 -10.69 -16.85 0.28
C LEU A 147 -11.41 -15.93 1.27
N ASP A 148 -10.85 -15.82 2.46
CA ASP A 148 -11.28 -14.84 3.47
C ASP A 148 -11.14 -13.40 2.97
N ASP A 149 -11.93 -12.49 3.56
CA ASP A 149 -11.95 -11.07 3.17
C ASP A 149 -10.55 -10.43 3.30
N GLY A 150 -9.76 -10.84 4.30
CA GLY A 150 -8.38 -10.36 4.48
C GLY A 150 -7.46 -10.79 3.35
N CYS A 151 -7.53 -12.05 2.94
CA CYS A 151 -6.74 -12.59 1.83
C CYS A 151 -7.11 -11.96 0.49
N ARG A 152 -8.41 -11.74 0.24
CA ARG A 152 -8.87 -11.02 -0.96
C ARG A 152 -8.35 -9.58 -1.03
N GLN A 153 -8.31 -8.89 0.11
CA GLN A 153 -7.80 -7.51 0.18
C GLN A 153 -6.31 -7.38 -0.15
N VAL A 154 -5.54 -8.46 -0.01
CA VAL A 154 -4.13 -8.48 -0.39
C VAL A 154 -3.97 -8.39 -1.91
N PHE A 155 -4.84 -9.05 -2.67
CA PHE A 155 -4.83 -8.97 -4.14
C PHE A 155 -5.55 -7.73 -4.69
N ASP A 156 -6.61 -7.30 -4.01
CA ASP A 156 -7.35 -6.07 -4.36
C ASP A 156 -7.69 -5.26 -3.09
N PRO A 157 -6.87 -4.24 -2.75
CA PRO A 157 -7.11 -3.39 -1.59
C PRO A 157 -8.41 -2.58 -1.67
N SER A 158 -9.05 -2.47 -2.84
CA SER A 158 -10.32 -1.77 -2.99
C SER A 158 -11.50 -2.53 -2.37
N LEU A 159 -11.29 -3.80 -1.99
CA LEU A 159 -12.27 -4.66 -1.31
C LEU A 159 -12.38 -4.41 0.20
N ARG A 160 -11.69 -3.40 0.74
CA ARG A 160 -11.80 -3.05 2.17
C ARG A 160 -13.25 -2.83 2.60
N PRO A 161 -13.64 -3.27 3.82
CA PRO A 161 -14.97 -3.02 4.35
C PRO A 161 -15.19 -1.51 4.42
N ARG A 162 -16.15 -0.99 3.67
CA ARG A 162 -16.61 0.40 3.81
C ARG A 162 -17.90 0.39 4.61
N LEU A 163 -17.96 1.26 5.61
CA LEU A 163 -19.08 1.42 6.55
C LEU A 163 -20.45 1.58 5.87
N MET A 164 -20.50 1.99 4.60
CA MET A 164 -21.74 2.32 3.87
C MET A 164 -22.16 1.31 2.79
N VAL A 165 -21.43 0.21 2.55
CA VAL A 165 -21.75 -0.69 1.42
C VAL A 165 -22.24 -2.04 1.93
N ILE A 166 -23.55 -2.26 1.82
CA ILE A 166 -24.20 -3.54 2.09
C ILE A 166 -23.88 -4.49 0.93
N GLY A 167 -23.06 -5.51 1.19
CA GLY A 167 -22.80 -6.61 0.25
C GLY A 167 -21.31 -6.92 0.06
N ARG A 168 -20.99 -8.22 -0.07
CA ARG A 168 -19.65 -8.70 -0.40
C ARG A 168 -19.34 -8.35 -1.85
N ARG A 169 -18.36 -7.47 -2.05
CA ARG A 169 -17.87 -7.10 -3.39
C ARG A 169 -17.09 -8.26 -3.99
N ARG A 170 -17.30 -8.50 -5.28
CA ARG A 170 -16.57 -9.54 -6.02
C ARG A 170 -15.22 -8.99 -6.48
N PRO A 171 -14.10 -9.68 -6.21
CA PRO A 171 -12.84 -9.35 -6.85
C PRO A 171 -12.98 -9.52 -8.36
N GLN A 172 -12.39 -8.60 -9.12
CA GLN A 172 -12.37 -8.66 -10.59
C GLN A 172 -10.95 -8.63 -11.16
N VAL A 173 -10.00 -8.17 -10.36
CA VAL A 173 -8.62 -7.94 -10.79
C VAL A 173 -7.66 -8.24 -9.63
N VAL A 174 -6.43 -8.61 -9.97
CA VAL A 174 -5.28 -8.51 -9.07
C VAL A 174 -4.57 -7.22 -9.40
N ARG A 175 -4.51 -6.30 -8.44
CA ARG A 175 -3.93 -4.98 -8.70
C ARG A 175 -2.41 -5.03 -8.59
N LEU A 176 -1.71 -4.54 -9.61
CA LEU A 176 -0.26 -4.38 -9.57
C LEU A 176 0.08 -3.12 -8.76
N MET A 177 0.97 -3.25 -7.79
CA MET A 177 1.43 -2.14 -6.97
C MET A 177 2.84 -1.70 -7.39
N PRO A 178 3.17 -0.40 -7.27
CA PRO A 178 4.52 0.04 -7.54
C PRO A 178 5.50 -0.62 -6.58
N MET A 179 6.53 -1.22 -7.14
CA MET A 179 7.60 -1.83 -6.37
C MET A 179 8.53 -0.81 -5.76
N ARG A 180 9.19 -1.22 -4.68
CA ARG A 180 10.28 -0.47 -4.10
C ARG A 180 11.43 -0.46 -5.11
N ASP A 181 11.89 0.73 -5.46
CA ASP A 181 13.06 0.96 -6.31
C ASP A 181 12.92 0.53 -7.79
N ALA A 182 11.68 0.27 -8.26
CA ALA A 182 11.34 0.02 -9.66
C ALA A 182 10.25 0.98 -10.16
N ASP A 183 10.34 1.42 -11.42
CA ASP A 183 9.23 2.12 -12.06
C ASP A 183 8.05 1.17 -12.29
N MET A 184 6.84 1.72 -12.34
CA MET A 184 5.65 0.92 -12.57
C MET A 184 5.67 0.25 -13.95
N GLY A 185 6.19 0.93 -14.98
CA GLY A 185 6.31 0.36 -16.33
C GLY A 185 7.22 -0.87 -16.35
N ASP A 186 8.37 -0.77 -15.69
CA ASP A 186 9.33 -1.87 -15.59
C ASP A 186 8.76 -3.07 -14.82
N TRP A 187 8.08 -2.80 -13.70
CA TRP A 187 7.42 -3.86 -12.93
C TRP A 187 6.33 -4.57 -13.74
N VAL A 188 5.52 -3.81 -14.49
CA VAL A 188 4.50 -4.37 -15.38
C VAL A 188 5.13 -5.23 -16.47
N ALA A 189 6.26 -4.80 -17.04
CA ALA A 189 7.00 -5.59 -18.03
C ALA A 189 7.49 -6.93 -17.44
N VAL A 190 8.06 -6.91 -16.23
CA VAL A 190 8.51 -8.12 -15.51
C VAL A 190 7.34 -9.09 -15.26
N VAL A 191 6.18 -8.59 -14.82
CA VAL A 191 4.98 -9.41 -14.62
C VAL A 191 4.43 -9.93 -15.96
N GLY A 192 4.49 -9.11 -17.02
CA GLY A 192 4.11 -9.51 -18.37
C GLY A 192 4.96 -10.66 -18.90
N GLU A 193 6.29 -10.56 -18.77
CA GLU A 193 7.22 -11.63 -19.14
C GLU A 193 6.96 -12.91 -18.34
N ALA A 194 6.70 -12.79 -17.04
CA ALA A 194 6.34 -13.93 -16.20
C ALA A 194 5.00 -14.57 -16.64
N TRP A 195 3.99 -13.76 -16.97
CA TRP A 195 2.71 -14.25 -17.47
C TRP A 195 2.86 -14.94 -18.83
N GLU A 196 3.61 -14.38 -19.77
CA GLU A 196 3.87 -15.02 -21.07
C GLU A 196 4.60 -16.35 -20.90
N ARG A 197 5.56 -16.42 -19.98
CA ARG A 197 6.39 -17.61 -19.75
C ARG A 197 5.65 -18.73 -19.02
N PHE A 198 4.83 -18.40 -18.03
CA PHE A 198 4.22 -19.37 -17.12
C PHE A 198 2.71 -19.54 -17.31
N GLY A 199 2.02 -18.50 -17.76
CA GLY A 199 0.59 -18.49 -18.06
C GLY A 199 0.25 -18.67 -19.54
N GLY A 200 1.22 -18.39 -20.43
CA GLY A 200 1.05 -18.49 -21.87
C GLY A 200 0.82 -19.93 -22.34
N ARG A 201 -0.40 -20.20 -22.77
CA ARG A 201 -0.70 -21.16 -23.84
C ARG A 201 -0.84 -20.39 -25.14
#